data_AF-A0A8B9A115-F1
#
_entry.id   AF-A0A8B9A115-F1
#
_cell.length_a   1.000
_cell.length_b   1.000
_cell.length_c   1.000
_cell.angle_alpha   90.00
_cell.angle_beta   90.00
_cell.angle_gamma   90.00
#
_symmetry.space_group_name_H-M   'P 1'
#
loop_
_entity.id
_entity.type
_entity.pdbx_description
1 polymer ?
#
loop_
_entity_poly.entity_id
_entity_poly.type
_entity_poly.pdbx_seq_one_letter_code
_entity_poly.pdbx_strand_id
1 'polypeptide(L)'
;MQGPFKINGVPLRRVNQAYVIGTSTKIDISGVDVEKFDDKYFTKENKKKTNKSESEFFDTEKEVTKALPQEKKDDQKFVDAQLIKAIEAVPDLTAYLGARFSLRAGMKPHELVF
;
A
#
# COMPACT_ATOMS: atom_id res chain seq x y z
N MET A 1 5.24 3.25 0.29
CA MET A 1 4.60 3.24 -1.04
C MET A 1 3.10 3.27 -0.81
N GLN A 2 2.40 4.22 -1.43
CA GLN A 2 0.95 4.33 -1.35
C GLN A 2 0.38 4.34 -2.77
N GLY A 3 -0.64 3.52 -2.99
CA GLY A 3 -1.58 3.70 -4.07
C GLY A 3 -2.94 4.06 -3.47
N PRO A 4 -3.81 4.82 -4.15
CA PRO A 4 -5.13 5.10 -3.61
C PRO A 4 -5.91 3.78 -3.47
N PHE A 5 -6.30 3.45 -2.23
CA PHE A 5 -6.90 2.16 -1.91
C PHE A 5 -8.18 1.91 -2.71
N LYS A 6 -8.94 2.98 -3.00
CA LYS A 6 -10.15 2.92 -3.84
C LYS A 6 -9.89 2.50 -5.29
N ILE A 7 -8.70 2.78 -5.83
CA ILE A 7 -8.36 2.52 -7.24
C ILE A 7 -7.71 1.14 -7.40
N ASN A 8 -6.69 0.85 -6.60
CA ASN A 8 -5.84 -0.33 -6.78
C ASN A 8 -5.79 -1.27 -5.58
N GLY A 9 -6.54 -0.98 -4.51
CA GLY A 9 -6.59 -1.81 -3.30
C GLY A 9 -5.27 -1.86 -2.52
N VAL A 10 -4.31 -0.98 -2.81
CA VAL A 10 -3.01 -0.96 -2.12
C VAL A 10 -3.13 -0.09 -0.86
N PRO A 11 -3.03 -0.66 0.35
CA PRO A 11 -3.02 0.14 1.56
C PRO A 11 -1.66 0.82 1.74
N LEU A 12 -1.64 1.84 2.58
CA LEU A 12 -0.44 2.51 3.04
C LEU A 12 0.48 1.48 3.72
N ARG A 13 1.61 1.18 3.06
CA ARG A 13 2.55 0.15 3.52
C ARG A 13 4.00 0.47 3.16
N ARG A 14 4.93 -0.12 3.92
CA ARG A 14 6.35 -0.16 3.57
C ARG A 14 6.59 -1.20 2.47
N VAL A 15 7.36 -0.81 1.47
CA VAL A 15 7.79 -1.66 0.34
C VAL A 15 9.28 -1.40 0.12
N ASN A 16 10.05 -2.45 -0.12
CA ASN A 16 11.47 -2.33 -0.42
C ASN A 16 11.67 -1.83 -1.86
N GLN A 17 12.51 -0.80 -2.02
CA GLN A 17 12.82 -0.18 -3.31
C GLN A 17 13.43 -1.15 -4.33
N ALA A 18 14.13 -2.19 -3.87
CA ALA A 18 14.68 -3.22 -4.75
C ALA A 18 13.62 -3.98 -5.58
N TYR A 19 12.34 -3.92 -5.19
CA TYR A 19 11.22 -4.55 -5.89
C TYR A 19 10.33 -3.55 -6.64
N VAL A 20 10.77 -2.30 -6.79
CA VAL A 20 10.00 -1.24 -7.44
C VAL A 20 10.67 -0.85 -8.75
N ILE A 21 9.89 -0.77 -9.81
CA ILE A 21 10.31 -0.17 -11.08
C ILE A 21 9.90 1.31 -11.03
N GLY A 22 10.88 2.21 -11.14
CA GLY A 22 10.59 3.64 -11.26
C GLY A 22 10.09 3.95 -12.66
N THR A 23 8.89 4.52 -12.77
CA THR A 23 8.33 5.01 -14.04
C THR A 23 8.67 6.47 -14.25
N SER A 24 8.63 6.92 -15.50
CA SER A 24 8.86 8.31 -15.92
C SER A 24 7.73 9.26 -15.50
N THR A 25 6.52 8.74 -15.31
CA THR A 25 5.35 9.52 -14.86
C THR A 25 5.54 10.07 -13.45
N LYS A 26 5.34 11.38 -13.29
CA LYS A 26 5.39 12.09 -12.01
C LYS A 26 4.03 12.69 -11.69
N ILE A 27 3.63 12.59 -10.43
CA ILE A 27 2.42 13.20 -9.88
C ILE A 27 2.89 14.25 -8.87
N ASP A 28 2.30 15.44 -8.92
CA ASP A 28 2.57 16.46 -7.90
C ASP A 28 1.96 16.04 -6.57
N ILE A 29 2.79 15.96 -5.53
CA ILE A 29 2.43 15.56 -4.17
C ILE A 29 2.61 16.69 -3.16
N SER A 30 2.84 17.92 -3.63
CA SER A 30 3.07 19.11 -2.80
C SER A 30 1.96 19.37 -1.76
N GLY A 31 0.72 19.00 -2.07
CA GLY A 31 -0.43 19.14 -1.17
C GLY A 31 -0.69 17.94 -0.25
N VAL A 32 0.20 16.94 -0.21
CA VAL A 32 0.00 15.72 0.58
C VAL A 32 0.76 15.77 1.89
N ASP A 33 0.04 15.75 3.01
CA ASP A 33 0.66 15.71 4.34
C ASP A 33 1.10 14.28 4.69
N VAL A 34 2.40 14.12 4.91
CA VAL A 34 3.06 12.84 5.20
C VAL A 34 3.84 12.83 6.51
N GLU A 35 3.80 13.91 7.29
CA GLU A 35 4.64 14.06 8.49
C GLU A 35 4.33 13.01 9.56
N LYS A 36 3.09 12.54 9.61
CA LYS A 36 2.62 11.49 10.54
C LYS A 36 3.22 10.10 10.26
N PHE A 37 3.66 9.83 9.03
CA PHE A 37 3.99 8.47 8.59
C PHE A 37 5.49 8.17 8.68
N ASP A 38 5.96 7.94 9.91
CA ASP A 38 7.34 7.54 10.18
C ASP A 38 7.53 6.01 10.28
N ASP A 39 8.77 5.57 10.51
CA ASP A 39 9.07 4.16 10.69
C ASP A 39 8.38 3.54 11.91
N LYS A 40 8.02 4.32 12.93
CA LYS A 40 7.33 3.84 14.13
C LYS A 40 5.88 3.51 13.81
N TYR A 41 5.19 4.34 13.02
CA TYR A 41 3.81 4.12 12.58
C TYR A 41 3.58 2.75 11.91
N PHE A 42 4.57 2.29 11.15
CA PHE A 42 4.53 1.01 10.45
C PHE A 42 5.12 -0.16 11.24
N THR A 43 5.56 0.03 12.47
CA THR A 43 6.11 -1.04 13.28
C THR A 43 4.96 -1.97 13.71
N LYS A 44 5.14 -3.28 13.51
CA LYS A 44 4.17 -4.26 14.00
C LYS A 44 4.30 -4.33 15.52
N GLU A 45 3.18 -4.26 16.22
CA GLU A 45 3.15 -4.56 17.65
C GLU A 45 3.62 -6.01 17.87
N ASN A 46 4.74 -6.17 18.57
CA ASN A 46 5.21 -7.47 19.02
C ASN A 46 4.25 -7.98 20.09
N LYS A 47 3.46 -9.01 19.76
CA LYS A 47 2.72 -9.75 20.78
C LYS A 47 3.74 -10.39 21.73
N LYS A 48 3.73 -10.00 23.01
CA LYS A 48 4.46 -10.75 24.04
C LYS A 48 4.00 -12.21 23.96
N LYS A 49 4.95 -13.14 23.83
CA LYS A 49 4.66 -14.57 23.91
C LYS A 49 4.16 -14.86 25.32
N THR A 50 2.84 -14.99 25.48
CA THR A 50 2.25 -15.67 26.62
C THR A 50 2.44 -17.17 26.39
N ASN A 51 2.91 -17.91 27.39
CA ASN A 51 3.01 -19.37 27.34
C ASN A 51 1.58 -19.94 27.23
N LYS A 52 1.11 -20.14 25.99
CA LYS A 52 -0.20 -20.73 25.69
C LYS A 52 -0.04 -22.24 25.49
N SER A 53 -0.96 -23.01 26.04
CA SER A 53 -0.99 -24.47 25.88
C SER A 53 -1.36 -24.88 24.45
N GLU A 54 -1.07 -26.13 24.09
CA GLU A 54 -1.28 -26.68 22.74
C GLU A 54 -2.74 -26.57 22.24
N SER A 55 -3.71 -26.57 23.16
CA SER A 55 -5.14 -26.35 22.87
C SER A 55 -5.46 -24.90 22.48
N GLU A 56 -4.82 -23.90 23.11
CA GLU A 56 -5.01 -22.49 22.78
C GLU A 56 -4.25 -22.08 21.50
N PHE A 57 -3.27 -22.88 21.05
CA PHE A 57 -2.55 -22.64 19.81
C PHE A 57 -3.45 -22.82 18.57
N PHE A 58 -4.34 -23.82 18.57
CA PHE A 58 -5.32 -24.01 17.49
C PHE A 58 -6.47 -22.98 17.50
N ASP A 59 -6.83 -22.44 18.66
CA ASP A 59 -7.81 -21.35 18.75
C ASP A 59 -7.25 -19.99 18.26
N THR A 60 -5.92 -19.84 18.14
CA THR A 60 -5.31 -18.60 17.60
C THR A 60 -5.48 -18.41 16.10
N GLU A 61 -5.92 -19.42 15.33
CA GLU A 61 -6.31 -19.21 13.93
C GLU A 61 -7.59 -18.36 13.80
N LYS A 62 -8.48 -18.40 14.81
CA LYS A 62 -9.74 -17.63 14.79
C LYS A 62 -9.63 -16.23 15.41
N GLU A 63 -8.61 -15.96 16.21
CA GLU A 63 -8.56 -14.75 17.04
C GLU A 63 -7.80 -13.54 16.46
N VAL A 64 -7.28 -13.58 15.22
CA VAL A 64 -6.41 -12.48 14.76
C VAL A 64 -6.53 -12.15 13.28
N THR A 65 -7.73 -12.18 12.71
CA THR A 65 -8.11 -11.11 11.77
C THR A 65 -8.16 -9.81 12.56
N LYS A 66 -7.00 -9.32 13.04
CA LYS A 66 -6.83 -8.06 13.76
C LYS A 66 -7.58 -7.03 12.94
N ALA A 67 -8.73 -6.58 13.45
CA ALA A 67 -9.45 -5.48 12.86
C ALA A 67 -8.42 -4.37 12.65
N LEU A 68 -8.23 -3.96 11.38
CA LEU A 68 -7.31 -2.89 11.06
C LEU A 68 -7.65 -1.71 11.97
N PRO A 69 -6.67 -1.15 12.71
CA PRO A 69 -6.94 -0.04 13.61
C PRO A 69 -7.71 1.04 12.86
N GLN A 70 -8.80 1.50 13.44
CA GLN A 70 -9.70 2.46 12.78
C GLN A 70 -8.93 3.71 12.33
N GLU A 71 -7.96 4.13 13.13
CA GLU A 71 -7.00 5.19 12.81
C GLU A 71 -6.29 4.97 11.46
N LYS A 72 -5.80 3.76 11.17
CA LYS A 72 -5.11 3.47 9.90
C LYS A 72 -6.04 3.58 8.70
N LYS A 73 -7.34 3.29 8.88
CA LYS A 73 -8.35 3.44 7.82
C LYS A 73 -8.67 4.91 7.58
N ASP A 74 -8.72 5.71 8.63
CA ASP A 74 -9.05 7.13 8.52
C ASP A 74 -7.85 7.92 7.97
N ASP A 75 -6.63 7.58 8.38
CA ASP A 75 -5.39 8.08 7.78
C ASP A 75 -5.30 7.72 6.29
N GLN A 76 -5.65 6.49 5.91
CA GLN A 76 -5.71 6.08 4.50
C GLN A 76 -6.68 6.94 3.70
N LYS A 77 -7.90 7.15 4.21
CA LYS A 77 -8.92 7.97 3.51
C LYS A 77 -8.47 9.41 3.35
N PHE A 78 -7.81 9.98 4.36
CA PHE A 78 -7.31 11.34 4.34
C PHE A 78 -6.28 11.53 3.21
N VAL A 79 -5.27 10.67 3.16
CA VAL A 79 -4.22 10.76 2.14
C VAL A 79 -4.76 10.41 0.76
N ASP A 80 -5.61 9.40 0.65
CA ASP A 80 -6.25 9.02 -0.63
C ASP A 80 -7.07 10.16 -1.21
N ALA A 81 -7.79 10.93 -0.37
CA ALA A 81 -8.60 12.05 -0.84
C ALA A 81 -7.76 13.16 -1.49
N GLN A 82 -6.52 13.34 -1.05
CA GLN A 82 -5.59 14.30 -1.65
C GLN A 82 -4.94 13.74 -2.92
N LEU A 83 -4.49 12.48 -2.89
CA LEU A 83 -3.87 11.80 -4.04
C LEU A 83 -4.84 11.62 -5.21
N ILE A 84 -6.10 11.27 -4.96
CA ILE A 84 -7.10 11.06 -6.01
C ILE A 84 -7.28 12.33 -6.85
N LYS A 85 -7.30 13.51 -6.24
CA LYS A 85 -7.42 14.78 -6.98
C LYS A 85 -6.26 14.99 -7.96
N ALA A 86 -5.04 14.68 -7.52
CA ALA A 86 -3.86 14.79 -8.37
C ALA A 86 -3.85 13.74 -9.49
N ILE A 87 -4.40 12.55 -9.23
CA ILE A 87 -4.49 11.45 -10.21
C ILE A 87 -5.57 11.73 -11.26
N GLU A 88 -6.73 12.23 -10.85
CA GLU A 88 -7.84 12.58 -11.75
C GLU A 88 -7.49 13.75 -12.67
N ALA A 89 -6.54 14.61 -12.28
CA ALA A 89 -6.02 15.66 -13.14
C ALA A 89 -5.22 15.14 -14.34
N VAL A 90 -4.72 13.89 -14.28
CA VAL A 90 -3.99 13.25 -15.38
C VAL A 90 -4.93 12.29 -16.12
N PRO A 91 -5.15 12.49 -17.44
CA PRO A 91 -6.01 11.61 -18.22
C PRO A 91 -5.59 10.15 -18.12
N ASP A 92 -6.58 9.25 -17.98
CA ASP A 92 -6.44 7.78 -17.92
C ASP A 92 -5.58 7.20 -16.79
N LEU A 93 -5.00 8.03 -15.92
CA LEU A 93 -4.09 7.57 -14.87
C LEU A 93 -4.81 6.71 -13.81
N THR A 94 -6.07 7.02 -13.51
CA THR A 94 -6.93 6.20 -12.64
C THR A 94 -7.07 4.78 -13.18
N ALA A 95 -7.32 4.63 -14.48
CA ALA A 95 -7.45 3.32 -15.12
C ALA A 95 -6.10 2.59 -15.19
N TYR A 96 -5.02 3.32 -15.49
CA TYR A 96 -3.66 2.78 -15.51
C TYR A 96 -3.24 2.21 -14.15
N LEU A 97 -3.49 2.92 -13.05
CA LEU A 97 -3.14 2.47 -11.69
C LEU A 97 -3.98 1.28 -11.22
N GLY A 98 -5.22 1.15 -11.71
CA GLY A 98 -6.07 -0.02 -11.44
C GLY A 98 -5.66 -1.26 -12.24
N ALA A 99 -4.99 -1.09 -13.38
CA ALA A 99 -4.49 -2.18 -14.20
C ALA A 99 -3.18 -2.77 -13.65
N ARG A 100 -3.01 -4.09 -13.78
CA ARG A 100 -1.76 -4.76 -13.43
C ARG A 100 -0.83 -4.79 -14.62
N PHE A 101 0.42 -4.38 -14.42
CA PHE A 101 1.48 -4.62 -15.39
C PHE A 101 1.87 -6.10 -15.39
N SER A 102 1.91 -6.70 -16.57
CA SER A 102 2.43 -8.05 -16.79
C SER A 102 3.12 -8.12 -18.15
N LEU A 103 4.14 -8.97 -18.24
CA LEU A 103 4.80 -9.25 -19.51
C LEU A 103 3.98 -10.26 -20.29
N ARG A 104 3.81 -10.01 -21.58
CA ARG A 104 3.24 -10.98 -22.52
C ARG A 104 4.36 -11.75 -23.20
N ALA A 105 4.03 -12.90 -23.78
CA ALA A 105 4.98 -13.67 -24.57
C ALA A 105 5.64 -12.78 -25.65
N GLY A 106 6.98 -12.81 -25.70
CA GLY A 106 7.76 -12.01 -26.64
C GLY A 106 8.15 -10.61 -26.15
N MET A 107 7.63 -10.12 -25.02
CA MET A 107 8.07 -8.84 -24.44
C MET A 107 9.39 -9.00 -23.71
N LYS A 108 10.38 -8.15 -24.03
CA LYS A 108 11.69 -8.16 -23.39
C LYS A 108 11.81 -7.02 -22.36
N PRO A 109 11.99 -7.31 -21.07
CA PRO A 109 12.01 -6.28 -20.03
C PRO A 109 13.08 -5.19 -20.20
N HIS A 110 14.22 -5.54 -20.79
CA HIS A 110 15.34 -4.61 -21.02
C HIS A 110 15.10 -3.65 -22.20
N GLU A 111 14.09 -3.91 -23.03
CA GLU A 111 13.68 -3.03 -24.14
C GLU A 111 12.50 -2.13 -23.74
N LEU A 112 11.86 -2.39 -22.58
CA LEU A 112 10.73 -1.61 -22.10
C LEU A 112 11.21 -0.30 -21.45
N VAL A 113 10.54 0.79 -21.81
CA VAL A 113 10.71 2.10 -21.18
C VAL A 113 9.59 2.29 -20.18
N PHE A 114 9.96 2.66 -18.95
CA PHE A 114 9.05 2.86 -17.82
C PHE A 114 8.96 4.33 -17.46
#